data_AF-S9QC70-F1
#
_entry.id   AF-S9QC70-F1
#
_cell.length_a   1.000
_cell.length_b   1.000
_cell.length_c   1.000
_cell.angle_alpha   90.00
_cell.angle_beta   90.00
_cell.angle_gamma   90.00
#
_symmetry.space_group_name_H-M   'P 1'
#
loop_
_entity.id
_entity.type
_entity.pdbx_description
1 polymer ?
#
loop_
_entity_poly.entity_id
_entity_poly.type
_entity_poly.pdbx_seq_one_letter_code
_entity_poly.pdbx_strand_id
1 'polypeptide(L)'
;MLPRSALRDRQVFTADADNRLRIVAASPQLTQGEIALFNEGIAEGTRIVLAPPSPVIEGQLLDLHPDDGLMARLLPGNDAQ
;
A
#
# COMPACT_ATOMS: atom_id res chain seq x y z
N MET A 1 0.32 9.17 -1.57
CA MET A 1 1.30 8.90 -0.49
C MET A 1 0.97 7.57 0.14
N LEU A 2 1.98 6.75 0.47
CA LEU A 2 1.79 5.43 1.04
C LEU A 2 2.74 5.23 2.22
N PRO A 3 2.41 4.35 3.19
CA PRO A 3 3.38 3.95 4.20
C PRO A 3 4.58 3.26 3.55
N ARG A 4 5.77 3.49 4.10
CA ARG A 4 7.02 2.87 3.61
C ARG A 4 6.96 1.34 3.66
N SER A 5 6.20 0.77 4.60
CA SER A 5 5.97 -0.68 4.73
C SER A 5 5.22 -1.30 3.54
N ALA A 6 4.51 -0.50 2.74
CA ALA A 6 3.85 -0.96 1.52
C ALA A 6 4.84 -1.27 0.37
N LEU A 7 6.05 -0.69 0.42
CA LEU A 7 7.08 -0.90 -0.59
C LEU A 7 8.00 -2.06 -0.15
N ARG A 8 8.07 -3.11 -0.96
CA ARG A 8 8.97 -4.25 -0.75
C ARG A 8 9.71 -4.55 -2.03
N ASP A 9 11.03 -4.59 -1.99
CA ASP A 9 11.88 -4.92 -3.16
C ASP A 9 11.56 -4.11 -4.44
N ARG A 10 11.22 -2.81 -4.28
CA ARG A 10 10.78 -1.89 -5.36
C ARG A 10 9.44 -2.28 -6.01
N GLN A 11 8.62 -3.03 -5.29
CA GLN A 11 7.28 -3.43 -5.68
C GLN A 11 6.30 -2.99 -4.61
N VAL A 12 5.10 -2.62 -5.05
CA VAL A 12 3.94 -2.42 -4.20
C VAL A 12 2.90 -3.45 -4.62
N PHE A 13 2.35 -4.15 -3.64
CA PHE A 13 1.28 -5.09 -3.86
C PHE A 13 -0.05 -4.37 -3.75
N THR A 14 -0.93 -4.57 -4.72
CA THR A 14 -2.26 -3.97 -4.74
C THR A 14 -3.32 -5.03 -4.94
N ALA A 15 -4.56 -4.69 -4.63
CA ALA A 15 -5.71 -5.50 -4.97
C ALA A 15 -6.57 -4.75 -5.99
N ASP A 16 -6.92 -5.42 -7.09
CA ASP A 16 -7.86 -4.89 -8.06
C ASP A 16 -9.31 -4.96 -7.57
N ALA A 17 -10.25 -4.52 -8.41
CA ALA A 17 -11.67 -4.50 -8.08
C ALA A 17 -12.27 -5.89 -7.80
N ASP A 18 -11.64 -6.95 -8.33
CA ASP A 18 -12.04 -8.34 -8.14
C ASP A 18 -11.30 -9.00 -6.95
N ASN A 19 -10.66 -8.19 -6.10
CA ASN A 19 -9.80 -8.62 -5.00
C ASN A 19 -8.66 -9.54 -5.44
N ARG A 20 -8.11 -9.34 -6.64
CA ARG A 20 -6.94 -10.10 -7.10
C ARG A 20 -5.67 -9.34 -6.85
N LEU A 21 -4.66 -10.06 -6.36
CA LEU A 21 -3.32 -9.53 -6.12
C LEU A 21 -2.70 -9.07 -7.43
N ARG A 22 -2.19 -7.84 -7.42
CA ARG A 22 -1.40 -7.25 -8.51
C ARG A 22 -0.05 -6.81 -7.98
N ILE A 23 1.00 -7.11 -8.73
CA ILE A 23 2.36 -6.69 -8.42
C ILE A 23 2.66 -5.46 -9.28
N VAL A 24 2.79 -4.30 -8.63
CA VAL A 24 3.07 -3.04 -9.30
C VAL A 24 4.50 -2.63 -9.00
N ALA A 25 5.32 -2.49 -10.05
CA ALA A 25 6.64 -1.90 -9.90
C ALA A 25 6.49 -0.43 -9.48
N ALA A 26 7.11 -0.06 -8.38
CA ALA A 26 6.97 1.27 -7.81
C ALA A 26 8.32 1.78 -7.31
N SER A 27 8.68 2.99 -7.71
CA SER A 27 9.86 3.69 -7.19
C SER A 27 9.41 4.99 -6.54
N PRO A 28 9.57 5.15 -5.22
CA PRO A 28 9.20 6.38 -4.56
C PRO A 28 10.13 7.50 -5.02
N GLN A 29 9.58 8.69 -5.28
CA GLN A 29 10.40 9.87 -5.55
C GLN A 29 11.01 10.44 -4.27
N LEU A 30 10.29 10.30 -3.17
CA LEU A 30 10.73 10.75 -1.87
C LEU A 30 10.26 9.76 -0.80
N THR A 31 11.13 9.51 0.16
CA THR A 31 10.78 8.78 1.38
C THR A 31 11.06 9.70 2.56
N GLN A 32 10.04 10.05 3.33
CA GLN A 32 10.15 10.93 4.48
C GLN A 32 9.61 10.21 5.71
N GLY A 33 10.51 9.83 6.63
CA GLY A 33 10.17 9.02 7.78
C GLY A 33 9.51 7.70 7.37
N GLU A 34 8.27 7.50 7.85
CA GLU A 34 7.46 6.30 7.62
C GLU A 34 6.59 6.37 6.34
N ILE A 35 6.69 7.45 5.55
CA ILE A 35 5.86 7.68 4.37
C ILE A 35 6.74 7.73 3.12
N ALA A 36 6.25 7.13 2.03
CA ALA A 36 6.81 7.18 0.70
C ALA A 36 5.84 7.90 -0.25
N LEU A 37 6.38 8.85 -1.02
CA LEU A 37 5.66 9.60 -2.03
C LEU A 37 5.96 9.03 -3.41
N PHE A 38 4.90 8.68 -4.13
CA PHE A 38 4.92 8.18 -5.50
C PHE A 38 4.14 9.18 -6.35
N ASN A 39 4.71 9.65 -7.45
CA ASN A 39 4.00 10.57 -8.35
C ASN A 39 3.32 9.83 -9.49
N GLU A 40 3.67 8.56 -9.73
CA GLU A 40 3.17 7.75 -10.84
C GLU A 40 3.06 6.28 -10.43
N GLY A 41 2.27 5.51 -11.19
CA GLY A 41 2.17 4.05 -11.05
C GLY A 41 1.14 3.55 -10.02
N ILE A 42 0.60 4.41 -9.16
CA ILE A 42 -0.41 4.05 -8.17
C ILE A 42 -1.55 5.05 -8.22
N ALA A 43 -2.71 4.61 -8.70
CA ALA A 43 -3.89 5.45 -8.80
C ALA A 43 -4.48 5.75 -7.41
N GLU A 44 -5.13 6.90 -7.26
CA GLU A 44 -5.88 7.22 -6.06
C GLU A 44 -6.99 6.17 -5.82
N GLY A 45 -7.25 5.84 -4.56
CA GLY A 45 -8.24 4.82 -4.18
C GLY A 45 -7.77 3.38 -4.40
N THR A 46 -6.56 3.15 -4.92
CA THR A 46 -5.99 1.79 -5.04
C THR A 46 -5.84 1.16 -3.67
N ARG A 47 -6.33 -0.08 -3.53
CA ARG A 47 -6.17 -0.87 -2.31
C ARG A 47 -4.75 -1.42 -2.25
N ILE A 48 -3.99 -1.03 -1.23
CA ILE A 48 -2.62 -1.47 -1.03
C ILE A 48 -2.59 -2.66 -0.07
N VAL A 49 -1.86 -3.70 -0.46
CA VAL A 49 -1.69 -4.93 0.32
C VAL A 49 -0.37 -4.83 1.08
N LEU A 50 -0.46 -4.65 2.39
CA LEU A 50 0.69 -4.44 3.28
C LEU A 50 1.39 -5.75 3.65
N ALA A 51 0.61 -6.82 3.75
CA ALA A 51 1.04 -8.17 4.10
C ALA A 51 0.53 -9.15 3.03
N PRO A 52 1.23 -9.28 1.89
CA PRO A 52 0.83 -10.23 0.86
C PRO A 52 1.03 -11.68 1.35
N PRO A 53 0.26 -12.64 0.83
CA PRO A 53 0.47 -14.06 1.12
C PRO A 53 1.84 -14.52 0.65
N SER A 54 2.40 -15.53 1.32
CA SER A 54 3.65 -16.19 0.93
C SER A 54 3.36 -17.64 0.51
N PRO A 55 3.75 -18.06 -0.71
CA PRO A 55 4.41 -17.27 -1.75
C PRO A 55 3.47 -16.25 -2.40
N VAL A 56 4.04 -15.18 -2.95
CA VAL A 56 3.31 -14.14 -3.69
C VAL A 56 2.99 -14.67 -5.09
N ILE A 57 1.71 -14.68 -5.48
CA ILE A 57 1.25 -15.15 -6.79
C ILE A 57 0.37 -14.08 -7.45
N GLU A 58 0.77 -13.59 -8.62
CA GLU A 58 -0.01 -12.64 -9.43
C GLU A 58 -1.41 -13.20 -9.75
N GLY A 59 -2.45 -12.39 -9.55
CA GLY A 59 -3.84 -12.77 -9.80
C GLY A 59 -4.50 -13.61 -8.70
N GLN A 60 -3.78 -13.94 -7.62
CA GLN A 60 -4.32 -14.66 -6.47
C GLN A 60 -5.48 -13.90 -5.85
N LEU A 61 -6.59 -14.60 -5.58
CA LEU A 61 -7.73 -14.03 -4.87
C LEU A 61 -7.33 -13.76 -3.42
N LEU A 62 -7.60 -12.54 -2.96
CA LEU A 62 -7.29 -12.06 -1.62
C LEU A 62 -8.56 -11.92 -0.80
N ASP A 63 -8.43 -12.23 0.50
CA ASP A 63 -9.41 -11.85 1.51
C ASP A 63 -8.89 -10.63 2.27
N LEU A 64 -9.30 -9.45 1.82
CA LEU A 64 -8.75 -8.18 2.29
C LEU A 64 -9.36 -7.76 3.62
N HIS A 65 -8.50 -7.45 4.58
CA HIS A 65 -8.89 -6.92 5.87
C HIS A 65 -8.29 -5.51 6.02
N PRO A 66 -9.10 -4.48 6.32
CA PRO A 66 -8.59 -3.16 6.66
C PRO A 66 -7.63 -3.24 7.87
N ASP A 67 -6.49 -2.55 7.76
CA ASP A 67 -5.58 -2.36 8.90
C ASP A 67 -5.90 -1.02 9.56
N ASP A 68 -6.91 -1.02 10.43
CA ASP A 68 -7.37 0.16 11.15
C ASP A 68 -6.27 0.77 12.03
N GLY A 69 -5.37 -0.07 12.54
CA GLY A 69 -4.24 0.36 13.37
C GLY A 69 -3.23 1.17 12.57
N LEU A 70 -2.91 0.76 11.35
CA LEU A 70 -2.06 1.55 10.46
C LEU A 70 -2.78 2.82 9.97
N MET A 71 -4.07 2.73 9.65
CA MET A 71 -4.84 3.90 9.23
C MET A 71 -4.87 4.99 10.31
N ALA A 72 -5.08 4.61 11.57
CA ALA A 72 -5.05 5.55 12.70
C ALA A 72 -3.67 6.22 12.89
N ARG A 73 -2.57 5.57 12.48
CA ARG A 73 -1.20 6.11 12.58
C ARG A 73 -0.81 7.00 11.39
N LEU A 74 -1.43 6.78 10.23
CA LEU A 74 -1.15 7.52 9.00
C LEU A 74 -2.07 8.71 8.80
N LEU A 75 -3.30 8.61 9.29
CA LEU A 75 -4.17 9.77 9.44
C LEU A 75 -3.49 10.67 10.48
N PRO A 76 -3.20 11.94 10.17
CA PRO A 76 -2.83 12.86 11.21
C PRO A 76 -3.94 12.81 12.24
N GLY A 77 -3.58 12.52 13.49
CA GLY A 77 -4.43 12.84 14.61
C GLY A 77 -4.93 14.26 14.42
N ASN A 78 -6.16 14.47 14.82
CA ASN A 78 -6.77 15.76 14.93
C ASN A 78 -6.00 16.59 15.98
N ASP A 79 -4.74 16.96 15.69
CA ASP A 79 -3.96 17.99 16.37
C ASP A 79 -4.43 19.36 15.84
N ALA A 80 -5.74 19.51 15.76
CA ALA A 80 -6.39 20.81 15.88
C ALA A 80 -6.59 21.01 17.37
N GLN A 81 -5.62 21.72 17.97
CA GLN A 81 -5.75 22.78 18.97
C GLN A 81 -4.83 22.65 20.20
#